data_AF-A0A6L5XMZ5-F1
#
_entry.id   AF-A0A6L5XMZ5-F1
#
_cell.length_a   1.000
_cell.length_b   1.000
_cell.length_c   1.000
_cell.angle_alpha   90.00
_cell.angle_beta   90.00
_cell.angle_gamma   90.00
#
_symmetry.space_group_name_H-M   'P 1'
#
loop_
_entity.id
_entity.type
_entity.pdbx_description
1 polymer ?
#
loop_
_entity_poly.entity_id
_entity_poly.type
_entity_poly.pdbx_seq_one_letter_code
_entity_poly.pdbx_strand_id
1 'polypeptide(L)'
;MGTAPRPAAAPPPALRGRRRTGPPLRPPCRSGRLLLRLAPEHVALFRFLLEAYDNCAYFTVLERRPALLKLVFSPQRERAVRRALAEMSQSLPFRVEEWPLPGLPDSADTAARP
;
A
#
# COMPACT_ATOMS: atom_id res chain seq x y z
N MET A 1 36.84 21.59 -28.48
CA MET A 1 36.49 21.97 -27.10
C MET A 1 35.74 20.80 -26.46
N GLY A 2 36.35 20.10 -25.51
CA GLY A 2 35.74 18.94 -24.86
C GLY A 2 34.88 19.37 -23.67
N THR A 3 33.64 18.90 -23.60
CA THR A 3 32.74 19.10 -22.46
C THR A 3 33.14 18.15 -21.33
N ALA A 4 33.49 18.71 -20.17
CA ALA A 4 33.78 17.94 -18.97
C ALA A 4 32.50 17.26 -18.43
N PRO A 5 32.58 16.02 -17.90
CA PRO A 5 31.45 15.34 -17.31
C PRO A 5 31.01 16.03 -16.01
N ARG A 6 29.71 16.31 -15.89
CA ARG A 6 29.08 16.95 -14.73
C ARG A 6 29.20 16.02 -13.51
N PRO A 7 29.64 16.49 -12.33
CA PRO A 7 29.72 15.64 -11.15
C PRO A 7 28.31 15.15 -10.77
N ALA A 8 28.20 13.84 -10.53
CA ALA A 8 26.97 13.21 -10.06
C ALA A 8 26.53 13.89 -8.76
N ALA A 9 25.33 14.47 -8.76
CA ALA A 9 24.79 15.20 -7.62
C ALA A 9 24.74 14.28 -6.39
N ALA A 10 25.28 14.75 -5.27
CA ALA A 10 25.25 14.00 -4.02
C ALA A 10 23.78 13.73 -3.61
N PRO A 11 23.45 12.53 -3.10
CA PRO A 11 22.08 12.21 -2.73
C PRO A 11 21.59 13.14 -1.61
N PRO A 12 20.29 13.52 -1.65
CA PRO A 12 19.70 14.39 -0.65
C PRO A 12 19.88 13.80 0.75
N PRO A 13 20.03 14.64 1.79
CA PRO A 13 20.27 14.20 3.17
C PRO A 13 19.27 13.14 3.67
N ALA A 14 18.01 13.20 3.24
CA ALA A 14 16.96 12.24 3.57
C ALA A 14 17.22 10.80 3.10
N LEU A 15 18.12 10.61 2.13
CA LEU A 15 18.50 9.28 1.61
C LEU A 15 19.82 8.77 2.19
N ARG A 16 20.51 9.56 3.03
CA ARG A 16 21.76 9.19 3.67
C ARG A 16 21.46 8.38 4.91
N GLY A 17 21.58 7.05 4.81
CA GLY A 17 21.42 6.15 5.95
C GLY A 17 20.24 5.18 5.88
N ARG A 18 19.60 5.02 4.72
CA ARG A 18 18.69 3.89 4.53
C ARG A 18 19.49 2.60 4.70
N ARG A 19 19.33 1.91 5.84
CA ARG A 19 19.90 0.58 6.09
C ARG A 19 19.63 -0.28 4.87
N ARG A 20 20.67 -0.88 4.28
CA ARG A 20 20.52 -1.90 3.25
C ARG A 20 19.87 -3.11 3.92
N THR A 21 18.55 -3.20 3.81
CA THR A 21 17.73 -4.31 4.29
C THR A 21 17.98 -5.53 3.43
N GLY A 22 18.84 -6.44 3.89
CA GLY A 22 19.01 -7.82 3.41
C GLY A 22 19.21 -8.00 1.90
N PRO A 23 19.32 -9.26 1.44
CA PRO A 23 19.15 -9.58 0.03
C PRO A 23 17.76 -9.12 -0.42
N PRO A 24 17.61 -8.51 -1.61
CA PRO A 24 16.31 -8.14 -2.13
C PRO A 24 15.44 -9.40 -2.24
N LEU A 25 14.28 -9.38 -1.59
CA LEU A 25 13.26 -10.40 -1.79
C LEU A 25 12.95 -10.48 -3.29
N ARG A 26 12.63 -11.69 -3.78
CA ARG A 26 12.17 -11.85 -5.17
C ARG A 26 11.02 -10.85 -5.42
N PRO A 27 11.02 -10.13 -6.55
CA PRO A 27 9.96 -9.20 -6.85
C PRO A 27 8.61 -9.92 -6.73
N PRO A 28 7.67 -9.41 -5.93
CA PRO A 28 6.35 -10.03 -5.84
C PRO A 28 5.69 -9.96 -7.21
N CYS A 29 5.30 -11.12 -7.76
CA CYS A 29 4.61 -11.17 -9.05
C CYS A 29 3.23 -10.50 -9.00
N ARG A 30 2.63 -10.40 -7.80
CA ARG A 30 1.35 -9.73 -7.55
C ARG A 30 1.34 -9.08 -6.17
N SER A 31 0.68 -7.92 -6.05
CA SER A 31 0.41 -7.27 -4.75
C SER A 31 -0.87 -7.82 -4.12
N GLY A 32 -0.87 -7.99 -2.80
CA GLY A 32 -2.08 -8.29 -2.03
C GLY A 32 -3.01 -7.07 -1.99
N ARG A 33 -4.32 -7.32 -1.98
CA ARG A 33 -5.34 -6.27 -2.08
C ARG A 33 -6.50 -6.58 -1.17
N LEU A 34 -7.05 -5.55 -0.54
CA LEU A 34 -8.27 -5.63 0.26
C LEU A 34 -9.16 -4.44 -0.07
N LEU A 35 -10.45 -4.60 0.15
CA LEU A 35 -11.44 -3.54 0.04
C LEU A 35 -11.83 -3.10 1.45
N LEU A 36 -11.90 -1.79 1.67
CA LEU A 36 -12.28 -1.19 2.94
C LEU A 36 -13.52 -0.32 2.76
N ARG A 37 -14.49 -0.45 3.66
CA ARG A 37 -15.65 0.46 3.75
C ARG A 37 -15.62 1.15 5.11
N LEU A 38 -15.59 2.47 5.12
CA LEU A 38 -15.58 3.29 6.33
C LEU A 38 -16.32 4.60 6.09
N ALA A 39 -16.79 5.30 7.13
CA ALA A 39 -17.39 6.61 6.92
C ALA A 39 -16.38 7.61 6.31
N PRO A 40 -16.79 8.50 5.39
CA PRO A 40 -15.88 9.48 4.76
C PRO A 40 -15.12 10.36 5.75
N GLU A 41 -15.74 10.65 6.90
CA GLU A 41 -15.18 11.42 8.01
C GLU A 41 -13.96 10.73 8.64
N HIS A 42 -13.88 9.40 8.56
CA HIS A 42 -12.82 8.59 9.16
C HIS A 42 -11.64 8.33 8.22
N VAL A 43 -11.69 8.76 6.96
CA VAL A 43 -10.60 8.51 5.99
C VAL A 43 -9.28 9.16 6.43
N ALA A 44 -9.34 10.37 6.98
CA ALA A 44 -8.15 11.05 7.50
C ALA A 44 -7.57 10.32 8.72
N LEU A 45 -8.42 9.89 9.66
CA LEU A 45 -8.00 9.13 10.84
C LEU A 45 -7.41 7.77 10.43
N PHE A 46 -8.03 7.07 9.48
CA PHE A 46 -7.52 5.81 8.95
C PHE A 46 -6.12 5.99 8.35
N ARG A 47 -5.91 7.05 7.55
CA ARG A 47 -4.59 7.38 7.00
C ARG A 47 -3.56 7.65 8.10
N PHE A 48 -3.92 8.45 9.10
CA PHE A 48 -3.06 8.76 10.24
C PHE A 48 -2.63 7.48 10.97
N LEU A 49 -3.57 6.57 11.24
CA LEU A 49 -3.24 5.29 11.86
C LEU A 49 -2.32 4.46 10.98
N LEU A 50 -2.59 4.37 9.68
CA LEU A 50 -1.77 3.60 8.74
C LEU A 50 -0.32 4.10 8.68
N GLU A 51 -0.11 5.42 8.81
CA GLU A 51 1.22 6.03 8.91
C GLU A 51 1.96 5.57 10.19
N ALA A 52 1.25 5.37 11.30
CA ALA A 52 1.82 4.83 12.55
C ALA A 52 2.22 3.34 12.45
N TYR A 53 1.63 2.57 11.52
CA TYR A 53 2.00 1.18 11.24
C TYR A 53 3.02 1.05 10.09
N ASP A 54 4.00 1.96 10.02
CA ASP A 54 5.08 1.97 9.02
C ASP A 54 4.57 1.90 7.57
N ASN A 55 3.43 2.54 7.29
CA ASN A 55 2.77 2.51 5.99
C ASN A 55 2.71 1.09 5.41
N CYS A 56 2.19 0.15 6.21
CA CYS A 56 2.18 -1.28 5.86
C CYS A 56 1.44 -1.61 4.56
N ALA A 57 0.54 -0.71 4.18
CA ALA A 57 -0.15 -0.67 2.92
C ALA A 57 -0.26 0.78 2.46
N TYR A 58 -0.61 0.99 1.20
CA TYR A 58 -1.15 2.25 0.71
C TYR A 58 -2.59 2.01 0.25
N PHE A 59 -3.42 3.04 0.25
CA PHE A 59 -4.78 2.93 -0.24
C PHE A 59 -5.10 3.97 -1.31
N THR A 60 -6.11 3.66 -2.13
CA THR A 60 -6.76 4.62 -3.01
C THR A 60 -8.25 4.66 -2.70
N VAL A 61 -8.85 5.84 -2.83
CA VAL A 61 -10.30 6.01 -2.65
C VAL A 61 -10.97 5.66 -3.98
N LEU A 62 -11.77 4.59 -4.00
CA LEU A 62 -12.57 4.19 -5.15
C LEU A 62 -13.86 5.01 -5.25
N GLU A 63 -14.50 5.27 -4.12
CA GLU A 63 -15.76 6.01 -4.06
C GLU A 63 -15.78 6.91 -2.83
N ARG A 64 -16.15 8.19 -2.97
CA ARG A 64 -16.06 9.18 -1.88
C ARG A 64 -17.16 9.04 -0.82
N ARG A 65 -18.35 8.57 -1.20
CA ARG A 65 -19.47 8.25 -0.29
C ARG A 65 -20.05 6.92 -0.79
N PRO A 66 -19.79 5.79 -0.12
CA PRO A 66 -19.56 5.61 1.32
C PRO A 66 -18.08 5.48 1.73
N ALA A 67 -17.14 6.19 1.08
CA ALA A 67 -15.70 6.03 1.31
C ALA A 67 -15.22 4.58 1.13
N LEU A 68 -15.33 4.09 -0.10
CA LEU A 68 -14.78 2.79 -0.48
C LEU A 68 -13.29 2.94 -0.78
N LEU A 69 -12.43 2.22 -0.06
CA LEU A 69 -10.99 2.25 -0.25
C LEU A 69 -10.47 0.92 -0.80
N LYS A 70 -9.54 0.98 -1.74
CA LYS A 70 -8.72 -0.19 -2.13
C LYS A 70 -7.39 -0.10 -1.43
N LEU A 71 -7.13 -1.04 -0.54
CA LEU A 71 -5.87 -1.20 0.17
C LEU A 71 -4.95 -2.12 -0.63
N VAL A 72 -3.69 -1.74 -0.81
CA VAL A 72 -2.68 -2.51 -1.54
C VAL A 72 -1.43 -2.67 -0.68
N PHE A 73 -0.93 -3.90 -0.60
CA PHE A 73 0.22 -4.25 0.23
C PHE A 73 1.10 -5.33 -0.41
N SER A 74 2.33 -5.42 0.08
CA SER A 74 3.24 -6.53 -0.26
C SER A 74 2.70 -7.83 0.35
N PRO A 75 2.60 -8.95 -0.40
CA PRO A 75 2.12 -10.22 0.13
C PRO A 75 2.85 -10.68 1.39
N GLN A 76 4.15 -10.38 1.48
CA GLN A 76 4.99 -10.71 2.64
C GLN A 76 4.58 -9.96 3.92
N ARG A 77 3.87 -8.83 3.78
CA ARG A 77 3.36 -8.01 4.90
C ARG A 77 1.89 -8.31 5.23
N GLU A 78 1.24 -9.27 4.58
CA GLU A 78 -0.19 -9.55 4.79
C GLU A 78 -0.55 -9.73 6.26
N ARG A 79 0.22 -10.55 7.00
CA ARG A 79 -0.02 -10.78 8.43
C ARG A 79 0.07 -9.49 9.25
N ALA A 80 1.02 -8.61 8.91
CA ALA A 80 1.18 -7.31 9.58
C ALA A 80 0.01 -6.38 9.24
N VAL A 81 -0.44 -6.36 7.99
CA VAL A 81 -1.61 -5.56 7.55
C VAL A 81 -2.88 -6.04 8.23
N ARG A 82 -3.16 -7.34 8.24
CA ARG A 82 -4.36 -7.89 8.90
C ARG A 82 -4.35 -7.62 10.41
N ARG A 83 -3.18 -7.71 11.06
CA ARG A 83 -3.02 -7.33 12.48
C ARG A 83 -3.31 -5.84 12.69
N ALA A 84 -2.71 -4.97 11.88
CA ALA A 84 -2.93 -3.53 11.98
C ALA A 84 -4.41 -3.17 11.77
N LEU A 85 -5.09 -3.78 10.80
CA LEU A 85 -6.52 -3.59 10.58
C LEU A 85 -7.36 -4.08 11.78
N ALA A 86 -7.00 -5.22 12.37
CA ALA A 86 -7.69 -5.70 13.58
C ALA A 86 -7.55 -4.71 14.75
N GLU A 87 -6.36 -4.17 14.98
CA GLU A 87 -6.11 -3.17 16.01
C GLU A 87 -6.83 -1.84 15.70
N MET A 88 -6.76 -1.33 14.46
CA MET A 88 -7.49 -0.12 14.03
C MET A 88 -9.00 -0.25 14.18
N SER A 89 -9.57 -1.46 13.99
CA SER A 89 -11.01 -1.70 14.13
C SER A 89 -11.54 -1.44 15.55
N GLN A 90 -10.65 -1.40 16.54
CA GLN A 90 -10.98 -1.02 17.92
C GLN A 90 -11.12 0.50 18.10
N SER A 91 -10.54 1.29 17.19
CA SER A 91 -10.52 2.76 17.27
C SER A 91 -11.53 3.43 16.33
N LEU A 92 -11.87 2.81 15.20
CA LEU A 92 -12.85 3.35 14.26
C LEU A 92 -13.68 2.26 13.58
N PRO A 93 -14.96 2.54 13.24
CA PRO A 93 -15.80 1.60 12.54
C PRO A 93 -15.44 1.54 11.05
N PHE A 94 -15.05 0.35 10.59
CA PHE A 94 -14.92 0.02 9.17
C PHE A 94 -15.13 -1.49 8.93
N ARG A 95 -15.31 -1.86 7.66
CA ARG A 95 -15.40 -3.25 7.21
C ARG A 95 -14.30 -3.55 6.22
N VAL A 96 -13.74 -4.75 6.33
CA VAL A 96 -12.73 -5.30 5.40
C VAL A 96 -13.41 -6.37 4.55
N GLU A 97 -13.23 -6.30 3.23
CA GLU A 97 -13.69 -7.28 2.25
C GLU A 97 -12.49 -7.77 1.42
N GLU A 98 -12.52 -9.03 0.99
CA GLU A 98 -11.47 -9.61 0.15
C GLU A 98 -11.51 -9.02 -1.27
N TRP A 99 -10.34 -8.90 -1.91
CA TRP A 99 -10.20 -8.45 -3.29
C TRP A 99 -9.33 -9.43 -4.10
N PRO A 100 -9.72 -9.84 -5.32
CA PRO A 100 -10.94 -9.44 -6.03
C PRO A 100 -12.21 -10.03 -5.41
N LEU A 101 -13.34 -9.37 -5.63
CA LEU A 101 -14.64 -9.91 -5.21
C LEU A 101 -14.88 -11.26 -5.91
N PRO A 102 -15.45 -12.26 -5.22
CA PRO A 102 -15.76 -13.55 -5.82
C PRO A 102 -16.58 -13.37 -7.11
N GLY A 103 -16.08 -13.90 -8.23
CA GLY A 103 -16.73 -13.83 -9.54
C GLY A 103 -16.39 -12.59 -10.40
N LEU A 104 -15.64 -11.61 -9.87
CA LEU A 104 -15.10 -10.51 -10.67
C LEU A 104 -13.64 -10.79 -11.01
N PRO A 105 -13.25 -10.93 -12.29
CA PRO A 105 -11.84 -11.06 -12.64
C PRO A 105 -11.09 -9.80 -12.20
N ASP A 106 -9.94 -9.99 -11.57
CA ASP A 106 -9.05 -8.89 -11.27
C ASP A 106 -8.59 -8.29 -12.61
N SER A 107 -8.64 -6.97 -12.78
CA SER A 107 -8.25 -6.36 -14.07
C SER A 107 -6.80 -6.67 -14.48
N ALA A 108 -5.97 -7.09 -13.52
CA ALA A 108 -4.61 -7.61 -13.77
C ALA A 108 -4.60 -9.02 -14.38
N ASP A 109 -5.66 -9.81 -14.20
CA ASP A 109 -5.80 -11.15 -14.75
C ASP A 109 -6.26 -11.12 -16.22
N THR A 110 -7.11 -10.15 -16.58
CA THR A 110 -7.52 -9.92 -17.97
C THR A 110 -6.34 -9.57 -18.88
N ALA A 111 -5.32 -8.87 -18.35
CA ALA A 111 -4.14 -8.47 -19.11
C ALA A 111 -3.06 -9.58 -19.27
N ALA A 112 -3.25 -10.74 -18.62
CA ALA A 112 -2.25 -11.80 -18.56
C ALA A 112 -2.60 -13.06 -19.38
N ARG A 113 -3.71 -13.06 -20.12
CA ARG A 113 -4.01 -14.13 -21.10
C ARG A 113 -3.35 -13.79 -22.45
N PRO A 114 -2.57 -14.72 -23.03
CA PRO A 114 -1.93 -14.55 -24.34
C PRO A 114 -2.95 -14.54 -25.49
#